data_AF-A0A7S2Z4I3-F1
#
_entry.id   AF-A0A7S2Z4I3-F1
#
_cell.length_a   1.000
_cell.length_b   1.000
_cell.length_c   1.000
_cell.angle_alpha   90.00
_cell.angle_beta   90.00
_cell.angle_gamma   90.00
#
_symmetry.space_group_name_H-M   'P 1'
#
loop_
_entity.id
_entity.type
_entity.pdbx_description
1 polymer ?
#
loop_
_entity_poly.entity_id
_entity_poly.type
_entity_poly.pdbx_seq_one_letter_code
_entity_poly.pdbx_strand_id
1 'polypeptide(L)'
;DAAWTEFLSYYVQNFDALAGVLRGDLHRSLIKFAIKVASRPMEEQVIKQYIQGVTDPLLKRMHALGSAMAAGGAKANVSANVSMQQVEFVLEGLRGATRGFTGIGLAFLLEVFVGIQPTLLKLLHLQDKSARMIYLILKLTAEVIESLIGDLNATNFPGIMNFVYEILRVYKGQNMGQVSLQKSKALKDEEEEEKYKNIRALLKLLSAITEKDMVDFGDGGAQQVDVATATFIGLEMVVPLLSTQLLSFPKLSQQYFNLIGHMCEVYPERVCHLPKDLFRMFVETLKFGVECDEFQNAGSSLEAIYHVVKAHLQDVSRGGQGLGLNGFMVKY
;
A
#
# COMPACT_ATOMS: atom_id res chain seq x y z
N ASP A 1 -22.39 -24.54 -16.62
CA ASP A 1 -23.21 -23.32 -16.77
C ASP A 1 -24.31 -23.17 -15.71
N ALA A 2 -25.25 -24.10 -15.53
CA ALA A 2 -26.36 -23.93 -14.57
C ALA A 2 -25.94 -23.62 -13.12
N ALA A 3 -25.02 -24.39 -12.53
CA ALA A 3 -24.56 -24.19 -11.15
C ALA A 3 -23.82 -22.86 -10.94
N TRP A 4 -23.17 -22.33 -11.99
CA TRP A 4 -22.47 -21.05 -11.92
C TRP A 4 -23.46 -19.88 -11.95
N THR A 5 -24.44 -19.94 -12.85
CA THR A 5 -25.52 -18.94 -12.91
C THR A 5 -26.32 -18.92 -11.61
N GLU A 6 -26.56 -20.08 -11.00
CA GLU A 6 -27.18 -20.20 -9.69
C GLU A 6 -26.33 -19.55 -8.58
N PHE A 7 -25.02 -19.82 -8.55
CA PHE A 7 -24.10 -19.16 -7.62
C PHE A 7 -24.10 -17.63 -7.78
N LEU A 8 -23.95 -17.12 -9.02
CA LEU A 8 -23.94 -15.69 -9.28
C LEU A 8 -25.27 -15.05 -8.88
N SER A 9 -26.39 -15.68 -9.23
CA SER A 9 -27.72 -15.21 -8.85
C SER A 9 -27.86 -15.13 -7.33
N TYR A 10 -27.45 -16.19 -6.62
CA TYR A 10 -27.47 -16.23 -5.17
C TYR A 10 -26.58 -15.13 -4.56
N TYR A 11 -25.34 -14.98 -5.04
CA TYR A 11 -24.39 -13.99 -4.54
C TYR A 11 -24.89 -12.56 -4.75
N VAL A 12 -25.46 -12.25 -5.92
CA VAL A 12 -26.02 -10.93 -6.23
C VAL A 12 -27.24 -10.65 -5.35
N GLN A 13 -28.18 -11.59 -5.24
CA GLN A 13 -29.43 -11.41 -4.47
C GLN A 13 -29.18 -11.31 -2.96
N ASN A 14 -28.19 -12.02 -2.44
CA ASN A 14 -27.91 -12.12 -1.01
C ASN A 14 -26.71 -11.28 -0.58
N PHE A 15 -26.17 -10.39 -1.43
CA PHE A 15 -24.94 -9.65 -1.16
C PHE A 15 -24.96 -8.92 0.19
N ASP A 16 -26.06 -8.25 0.52
CA ASP A 16 -26.22 -7.51 1.78
C ASP A 16 -26.36 -8.42 3.00
N ALA A 17 -27.04 -9.56 2.86
CA ALA A 17 -27.13 -10.56 3.91
C ALA A 17 -25.77 -11.23 4.15
N LEU A 18 -25.02 -11.51 3.07
CA LEU A 18 -23.68 -12.08 3.14
C LEU A 18 -22.70 -11.13 3.85
N ALA A 19 -22.82 -9.81 3.65
CA ALA A 19 -22.01 -8.84 4.38
C ALA A 19 -22.22 -8.90 5.91
N GLY A 20 -23.41 -9.33 6.36
CA GLY A 20 -23.76 -9.51 7.76
C GLY A 20 -23.19 -10.79 8.41
N VAL A 21 -23.00 -11.84 7.61
CA VAL A 21 -22.75 -13.21 8.13
C VAL A 21 -21.37 -13.74 7.74
N LEU A 22 -20.87 -13.40 6.56
CA LEU A 22 -19.65 -13.97 6.00
C LEU A 22 -18.42 -13.17 6.45
N ARG A 23 -17.48 -13.86 7.10
CA ARG A 23 -16.20 -13.28 7.52
C ARG A 23 -15.41 -12.78 6.30
N GLY A 24 -14.80 -11.59 6.42
CA GLY A 24 -14.16 -10.92 5.28
C GLY A 24 -13.04 -11.72 4.59
N ASP A 25 -12.28 -12.53 5.31
CA ASP A 25 -11.26 -13.42 4.74
C ASP A 25 -11.85 -14.60 3.94
N LEU A 26 -13.03 -15.09 4.34
CA LEU A 26 -13.79 -16.09 3.59
C LEU A 26 -14.39 -15.47 2.34
N HIS A 27 -14.95 -14.27 2.44
CA HIS A 27 -15.42 -13.51 1.28
C HIS A 27 -14.28 -13.27 0.27
N ARG A 28 -13.12 -12.79 0.75
CA ARG A 28 -11.92 -12.64 -0.08
C ARG A 28 -11.53 -13.94 -0.79
N SER A 29 -11.57 -15.06 -0.07
CA SER A 29 -11.20 -16.36 -0.63
C SER A 29 -12.20 -16.83 -1.68
N LEU A 30 -13.50 -16.67 -1.40
CA LEU A 30 -14.59 -16.97 -2.33
C LEU A 30 -14.41 -16.21 -3.64
N ILE A 31 -14.24 -14.89 -3.60
CA ILE A 31 -14.09 -14.07 -4.80
C ILE A 31 -12.80 -14.41 -5.55
N LYS A 32 -11.69 -14.62 -4.84
CA LYS A 32 -10.42 -15.04 -5.44
C LYS A 32 -10.60 -16.31 -6.27
N PHE A 33 -11.21 -17.34 -5.69
CA PHE A 33 -11.40 -18.62 -6.38
C PHE A 33 -12.43 -18.51 -7.50
N ALA A 34 -13.50 -17.73 -7.30
CA ALA A 34 -14.48 -17.45 -8.33
C ALA A 34 -13.82 -16.86 -9.59
N ILE A 35 -12.98 -15.81 -9.44
CA ILE A 35 -12.27 -15.22 -10.59
C ILE A 35 -11.21 -16.15 -11.16
N LYS A 36 -10.46 -16.90 -10.32
CA LYS A 36 -9.43 -17.82 -10.80
C LYS A 36 -9.95 -18.91 -11.74
N VAL A 37 -11.22 -19.28 -11.66
CA VAL A 37 -11.84 -20.24 -12.60
C VAL A 37 -11.78 -19.73 -14.04
N ALA A 38 -11.80 -18.41 -14.25
CA ALA A 38 -11.68 -17.78 -15.55
C ALA A 38 -10.28 -17.86 -16.17
N SER A 39 -9.29 -18.45 -15.47
CA SER A 39 -7.95 -18.74 -16.03
C SER A 39 -7.89 -20.01 -16.88
N ARG A 40 -8.99 -20.77 -16.95
CA ARG A 40 -9.13 -21.93 -17.85
C ARG A 40 -9.22 -21.46 -19.31
N PRO A 41 -8.79 -22.27 -20.29
CA PRO A 41 -8.90 -21.93 -21.71
C PRO A 41 -10.38 -21.78 -22.08
N MET A 42 -10.84 -20.53 -22.11
CA MET A 42 -12.16 -20.07 -22.51
C MET A 42 -11.97 -18.95 -23.52
N GLU A 43 -12.99 -18.66 -24.33
CA GLU A 43 -12.97 -17.49 -25.20
C GLU A 43 -12.87 -16.20 -24.39
N GLU A 44 -12.11 -15.22 -24.88
CA GLU A 44 -11.85 -13.95 -24.17
C GLU A 44 -13.14 -13.22 -23.79
N GLN A 45 -14.15 -13.24 -24.66
CA GLN A 45 -15.44 -12.60 -24.40
C GLN A 45 -16.19 -13.27 -23.24
N VAL A 46 -16.11 -14.60 -23.13
CA VAL A 46 -16.72 -15.36 -22.03
C VAL A 46 -15.99 -15.09 -20.72
N ILE A 47 -14.66 -15.01 -20.75
CA ILE A 47 -13.83 -14.64 -19.59
C ILE A 47 -14.23 -13.25 -19.07
N LYS A 48 -14.38 -12.27 -19.97
CA LYS A 48 -14.79 -10.90 -19.59
C LYS A 48 -16.17 -10.86 -18.97
N GLN A 49 -17.17 -11.51 -19.57
CA GLN A 49 -18.53 -11.55 -19.02
C GLN A 49 -18.58 -12.26 -17.66
N TYR A 50 -17.83 -13.35 -17.51
CA TYR A 50 -17.74 -14.10 -16.27
C TYR A 50 -17.14 -13.23 -15.15
N ILE A 51 -16.00 -12.60 -15.42
CA ILE A 51 -15.31 -11.70 -14.49
C ILE A 51 -16.22 -10.55 -14.08
N GLN A 52 -16.86 -9.90 -15.05
CA GLN A 52 -17.78 -8.80 -14.82
C GLN A 52 -18.91 -9.24 -13.89
N GLY A 53 -19.55 -10.39 -14.14
CA GLY A 53 -20.62 -10.91 -13.29
C GLY A 53 -20.23 -11.11 -11.82
N VAL A 54 -18.99 -11.56 -11.55
CA VAL A 54 -18.48 -11.72 -10.17
C VAL A 54 -18.20 -10.37 -9.52
N THR A 55 -17.62 -9.44 -10.26
CA THR A 55 -17.20 -8.13 -9.72
C THR A 55 -18.34 -7.11 -9.63
N ASP A 56 -19.37 -7.25 -10.45
CA ASP A 56 -20.49 -6.31 -10.60
C ASP A 56 -21.14 -5.90 -9.26
N PRO A 57 -21.46 -6.84 -8.34
CA PRO A 57 -22.02 -6.48 -7.04
C PRO A 57 -21.09 -5.59 -6.20
N LEU A 58 -19.78 -5.86 -6.24
CA LEU A 58 -18.77 -5.08 -5.53
C LEU A 58 -18.70 -3.66 -6.11
N LEU A 59 -18.66 -3.54 -7.44
CA LEU A 59 -18.56 -2.26 -8.13
C LEU A 59 -19.82 -1.42 -7.96
N LYS A 60 -21.01 -2.02 -8.06
CA LYS A 60 -22.29 -1.35 -7.80
C LYS A 60 -22.33 -0.80 -6.38
N ARG A 61 -21.82 -1.55 -5.40
CA ARG A 61 -21.76 -1.08 -4.01
C ARG A 61 -20.74 0.05 -3.82
N MET A 62 -19.55 -0.05 -4.43
CA MET A 62 -18.57 1.04 -4.43
C MET A 62 -19.13 2.32 -5.06
N HIS A 63 -19.86 2.20 -6.17
CA HIS A 63 -20.51 3.34 -6.81
C HIS A 63 -21.59 3.94 -5.91
N ALA A 64 -22.46 3.12 -5.32
CA ALA A 64 -23.49 3.57 -4.39
C ALA A 64 -22.90 4.30 -3.17
N LEU A 65 -21.79 3.81 -2.61
CA LEU A 65 -21.03 4.50 -1.56
C LEU A 65 -20.51 5.85 -2.05
N GLY A 66 -19.92 5.90 -3.26
CA GLY A 66 -19.45 7.13 -3.88
C GLY A 66 -20.55 8.18 -4.06
N SER A 67 -21.74 7.75 -4.52
CA SER A 67 -22.92 8.61 -4.68
C SER A 67 -23.49 9.08 -3.34
N ALA A 68 -23.60 8.20 -2.34
CA ALA A 68 -24.08 8.54 -1.00
C ALA A 68 -23.18 9.60 -0.34
N MET A 69 -21.86 9.48 -0.49
CA MET A 69 -20.90 10.47 0.00
C MET A 69 -20.95 11.79 -0.76
N ALA A 70 -21.33 11.80 -2.04
CA ALA A 70 -21.46 13.02 -2.84
C ALA A 70 -22.77 13.79 -2.55
N ALA A 71 -23.85 13.09 -2.18
CA ALA A 71 -25.14 13.70 -1.86
C ALA A 71 -25.16 14.37 -0.47
N GLY A 72 -24.23 14.00 0.43
CA GLY A 72 -24.04 14.70 1.69
C GLY A 72 -23.29 16.01 1.49
N GLY A 73 -23.99 17.14 1.48
CA GLY A 73 -23.35 18.47 1.54
C GLY A 73 -22.48 18.62 2.79
N ALA A 74 -21.64 19.67 2.85
CA ALA A 74 -20.62 19.93 3.87
C ALA A 74 -21.07 19.96 5.36
N LYS A 75 -22.37 19.74 5.65
CA LYS A 75 -22.97 19.67 6.99
C LYS A 75 -23.81 18.42 7.25
N ALA A 76 -23.97 17.51 6.29
CA ALA A 76 -24.62 16.23 6.52
C ALA A 76 -23.60 15.27 7.14
N ASN A 77 -23.98 14.53 8.20
CA ASN A 77 -23.17 13.44 8.74
C ASN A 77 -23.11 12.31 7.70
N VAL A 78 -22.22 12.43 6.70
CA VAL A 78 -21.93 11.41 5.69
C VAL A 78 -21.58 10.07 6.35
N SER A 79 -20.95 10.14 7.52
CA SER A 79 -20.65 9.01 8.41
C SER A 79 -21.87 8.17 8.81
N ALA A 80 -23.05 8.79 9.00
CA ALA A 80 -24.26 8.09 9.44
C ALA A 80 -24.88 7.18 8.35
N ASN A 81 -24.59 7.45 7.08
CA ASN A 81 -25.13 6.71 5.94
C ASN A 81 -24.16 5.65 5.38
N VAL A 82 -22.93 5.57 5.91
CA VAL A 82 -21.89 4.65 5.44
C VAL A 82 -21.68 3.56 6.47
N SER A 83 -22.17 2.35 6.19
CA SER A 83 -21.90 1.18 7.02
C SER A 83 -20.44 0.73 6.84
N MET A 84 -19.60 0.91 7.85
CA MET A 84 -18.19 0.47 7.82
C MET A 84 -18.06 -1.04 7.57
N GLN A 85 -18.97 -1.85 8.14
CA GLN A 85 -19.00 -3.29 7.87
C GLN A 85 -19.16 -3.59 6.37
N GLN A 86 -20.02 -2.85 5.68
CA GLN A 86 -20.23 -3.02 4.24
C GLN A 86 -19.03 -2.53 3.44
N VAL A 87 -18.42 -1.42 3.83
CA VAL A 87 -17.18 -0.92 3.20
C VAL A 87 -16.08 -1.99 3.31
N GLU A 88 -15.85 -2.52 4.50
CA GLU A 88 -14.83 -3.55 4.73
C GLU A 88 -15.13 -4.85 3.98
N PHE A 89 -16.40 -5.26 3.91
CA PHE A 89 -16.82 -6.43 3.15
C PHE A 89 -16.53 -6.29 1.65
N VAL A 90 -16.84 -5.13 1.07
CA VAL A 90 -16.57 -4.82 -0.34
C VAL A 90 -15.06 -4.76 -0.59
N LEU A 91 -14.28 -4.12 0.29
CA LEU A 91 -12.82 -4.06 0.15
C LEU A 91 -12.17 -5.45 0.21
N GLU A 92 -12.62 -6.35 1.08
CA GLU A 92 -12.12 -7.73 1.09
C GLU A 92 -12.50 -8.52 -0.17
N GLY A 93 -13.71 -8.29 -0.71
CA GLY A 93 -14.13 -8.86 -2.00
C GLY A 93 -13.24 -8.38 -3.15
N LEU A 94 -12.98 -7.07 -3.23
CA LEU A 94 -12.07 -6.47 -4.23
C LEU A 94 -10.65 -7.02 -4.11
N ARG A 95 -10.13 -7.18 -2.88
CA ARG A 95 -8.84 -7.84 -2.64
C ARG A 95 -8.85 -9.29 -3.10
N GLY A 96 -9.97 -9.99 -2.93
CA GLY A 96 -10.17 -11.32 -3.48
C GLY A 96 -10.05 -11.32 -4.99
N ALA A 97 -10.73 -10.37 -5.64
CA ALA A 97 -10.71 -10.20 -7.08
C ALA A 97 -9.30 -9.92 -7.62
N THR A 98 -8.58 -8.96 -7.02
CA THR A 98 -7.18 -8.63 -7.35
C THR A 98 -6.27 -9.85 -7.34
N ARG A 99 -6.40 -10.72 -6.33
CA ARG A 99 -5.62 -11.96 -6.20
C ARG A 99 -6.07 -13.10 -7.13
N GLY A 100 -7.24 -12.93 -7.73
CA GLY A 100 -7.85 -13.87 -8.66
C GLY A 100 -7.50 -13.58 -10.12
N PHE A 101 -7.32 -12.31 -10.46
CA PHE A 101 -6.99 -11.88 -11.82
C PHE A 101 -5.64 -12.41 -12.29
N THR A 102 -5.61 -12.89 -13.53
CA THR A 102 -4.42 -13.41 -14.22
C THR A 102 -4.57 -13.18 -15.73
N GLY A 103 -3.46 -13.01 -16.45
CA GLY A 103 -3.47 -12.86 -17.91
C GLY A 103 -4.37 -11.71 -18.37
N ILE A 104 -5.31 -12.00 -19.29
CA ILE A 104 -6.24 -11.02 -19.84
C ILE A 104 -7.07 -10.29 -18.75
N GLY A 105 -7.29 -10.92 -17.60
CA GLY A 105 -8.00 -10.30 -16.47
C GLY A 105 -7.28 -9.12 -15.82
N LEU A 106 -5.97 -8.95 -16.06
CA LEU A 106 -5.19 -7.82 -15.48
C LEU A 106 -5.60 -6.47 -16.10
N ALA A 107 -5.97 -6.44 -17.38
CA ALA A 107 -6.51 -5.22 -18.00
C ALA A 107 -7.81 -4.78 -17.31
N PHE A 108 -8.68 -5.73 -16.99
CA PHE A 108 -9.92 -5.47 -16.25
C PHE A 108 -9.65 -5.00 -14.81
N LEU A 109 -8.64 -5.56 -14.13
CA LEU A 109 -8.22 -5.10 -12.82
C LEU A 109 -7.81 -3.63 -12.84
N LEU A 110 -7.06 -3.20 -13.85
CA LEU A 110 -6.65 -1.81 -14.00
C LEU A 110 -7.86 -0.87 -14.17
N GLU A 111 -8.79 -1.21 -15.06
CA GLU A 111 -10.03 -0.44 -15.26
C GLU A 111 -10.85 -0.33 -13.96
N VAL A 112 -11.04 -1.46 -13.26
CA VAL A 112 -11.73 -1.49 -11.96
C VAL A 112 -11.04 -0.60 -10.95
N PHE A 113 -9.72 -0.71 -10.83
CA PHE A 113 -8.97 0.05 -9.82
C PHE A 113 -9.04 1.56 -10.08
N VAL A 114 -8.81 2.00 -11.33
CA VAL A 114 -8.95 3.41 -11.72
C VAL A 114 -10.36 3.92 -11.45
N GLY A 115 -11.39 3.12 -11.76
CA GLY A 115 -12.78 3.49 -11.52
C GLY A 115 -13.15 3.69 -10.04
N ILE A 116 -12.56 2.92 -9.12
CA ILE A 116 -12.88 3.00 -7.69
C ILE A 116 -12.02 4.01 -6.91
N GLN A 117 -10.88 4.46 -7.47
CA GLN A 117 -9.96 5.41 -6.81
C GLN A 117 -10.65 6.64 -6.19
N PRO A 118 -11.58 7.34 -6.88
CA PRO A 118 -12.23 8.52 -6.30
C PRO A 118 -13.05 8.18 -5.03
N THR A 119 -13.71 7.02 -5.02
CA THR A 119 -14.44 6.56 -3.83
C THR A 119 -13.49 6.19 -2.70
N LEU A 120 -12.39 5.51 -2.99
CA LEU A 120 -11.37 5.16 -1.98
C LEU A 120 -10.78 6.41 -1.33
N LEU A 121 -10.48 7.45 -2.10
CA LEU A 121 -10.01 8.73 -1.55
C LEU A 121 -11.06 9.37 -0.65
N LYS A 122 -12.32 9.41 -1.05
CA LYS A 122 -13.40 9.96 -0.21
C LYS A 122 -13.53 9.20 1.12
N LEU A 123 -13.44 7.88 1.09
CA LEU A 123 -13.45 7.04 2.31
C LEU A 123 -12.29 7.39 3.25
N LEU A 124 -11.10 7.60 2.72
CA LEU A 124 -9.91 7.98 3.50
C LEU A 124 -10.04 9.37 4.16
N HIS A 125 -10.83 10.27 3.55
CA HIS A 125 -11.08 11.61 4.07
C HIS A 125 -12.27 11.71 5.03
N LEU A 126 -12.99 10.61 5.30
CA LEU A 126 -14.05 10.59 6.30
C LEU A 126 -13.49 10.93 7.69
N GLN A 127 -14.28 11.66 8.49
CA GLN A 127 -13.91 11.98 9.87
C GLN A 127 -13.89 10.70 10.73
N ASP A 128 -14.96 9.91 10.71
CA ASP A 128 -15.13 8.69 11.52
C ASP A 128 -14.70 7.39 10.81
N LYS A 129 -13.53 7.40 10.18
CA LYS A 129 -12.95 6.21 9.53
C LYS A 129 -12.40 5.19 10.54
N SER A 130 -12.51 3.90 10.23
CA SER A 130 -11.88 2.82 11.01
C SER A 130 -10.42 2.57 10.56
N ALA A 131 -9.54 2.22 11.50
CA ALA A 131 -8.16 1.83 11.19
C ALA A 131 -8.10 0.59 10.29
N ARG A 132 -9.06 -0.32 10.45
CA ARG A 132 -9.24 -1.49 9.59
C ARG A 132 -9.60 -1.13 8.14
N MET A 133 -10.45 -0.13 7.91
CA MET A 133 -10.75 0.35 6.57
C MET A 133 -9.48 0.89 5.89
N ILE A 134 -8.69 1.70 6.60
CA ILE A 134 -7.42 2.22 6.10
C ILE A 134 -6.47 1.08 5.73
N TYR A 135 -6.34 0.08 6.62
CA TYR A 135 -5.54 -1.12 6.36
C TYR A 135 -5.99 -1.86 5.10
N LEU A 136 -7.29 -2.04 4.92
CA LEU A 136 -7.83 -2.73 3.75
C LEU A 136 -7.60 -1.94 2.46
N ILE A 137 -7.71 -0.61 2.48
CA ILE A 137 -7.40 0.24 1.32
C ILE A 137 -5.92 0.15 0.99
N LEU A 138 -5.02 0.36 1.96
CA LEU A 138 -3.57 0.23 1.78
C LEU A 138 -3.20 -1.14 1.18
N LYS A 139 -3.78 -2.21 1.72
CA LYS A 139 -3.49 -3.57 1.30
C LYS A 139 -4.07 -3.91 -0.07
N LEU A 140 -5.25 -3.38 -0.40
CA LEU A 140 -5.80 -3.46 -1.75
C LEU A 140 -4.88 -2.75 -2.75
N THR A 141 -4.45 -1.52 -2.44
CA THR A 141 -3.54 -0.76 -3.31
C THR A 141 -2.22 -1.51 -3.54
N ALA A 142 -1.61 -2.03 -2.47
CA ALA A 142 -0.38 -2.82 -2.59
C ALA A 142 -0.58 -4.06 -3.47
N GLU A 143 -1.65 -4.83 -3.25
CA GLU A 143 -1.96 -6.02 -4.05
C GLU A 143 -2.25 -5.68 -5.52
N VAL A 144 -2.88 -4.53 -5.80
CA VAL A 144 -3.12 -4.08 -7.18
C VAL A 144 -1.82 -3.70 -7.87
N ILE A 145 -0.96 -2.92 -7.20
CA ILE A 145 0.33 -2.53 -7.77
C ILE A 145 1.16 -3.77 -8.05
N GLU A 146 1.31 -4.69 -7.09
CA GLU A 146 2.02 -5.97 -7.29
C GLU A 146 1.51 -6.75 -8.50
N SER A 147 0.18 -6.82 -8.69
CA SER A 147 -0.40 -7.55 -9.83
C SER A 147 -0.20 -6.84 -11.17
N LEU A 148 -0.13 -5.50 -11.19
CA LEU A 148 -0.10 -4.71 -12.43
C LEU A 148 1.29 -4.21 -12.79
N ILE A 149 2.26 -4.28 -11.88
CA ILE A 149 3.51 -3.55 -11.97
C ILE A 149 4.27 -3.74 -13.27
N GLY A 150 4.30 -4.98 -13.80
CA GLY A 150 4.94 -5.30 -15.07
C GLY A 150 4.19 -4.79 -16.30
N ASP A 151 2.89 -4.53 -16.19
CA ASP A 151 2.00 -4.11 -17.28
C ASP A 151 1.67 -2.59 -17.24
N LEU A 152 2.06 -1.89 -16.16
CA LEU A 152 1.78 -0.47 -16.01
C LEU A 152 2.61 0.36 -17.00
N ASN A 153 1.95 1.17 -17.83
CA ASN A 153 2.57 2.06 -18.81
C ASN A 153 2.66 3.53 -18.34
N ALA A 154 3.32 4.38 -19.13
CA ALA A 154 3.49 5.81 -18.85
C ALA A 154 2.16 6.59 -18.73
N THR A 155 1.07 6.09 -19.32
CA THR A 155 -0.26 6.72 -19.25
C THR A 155 -0.92 6.49 -17.88
N ASN A 156 -0.88 5.27 -17.37
CA ASN A 156 -1.64 4.87 -16.18
C ASN A 156 -0.82 5.01 -14.89
N PHE A 157 0.52 4.97 -14.99
CA PHE A 157 1.41 5.07 -13.84
C PHE A 157 1.26 6.38 -13.04
N PRO A 158 1.23 7.59 -13.65
CA PRO A 158 1.09 8.83 -12.88
C PRO A 158 -0.18 8.89 -12.02
N GLY A 159 -1.31 8.39 -12.54
CA GLY A 159 -2.59 8.39 -11.81
C GLY A 159 -2.56 7.48 -10.58
N ILE A 160 -1.96 6.29 -10.71
CA ILE A 160 -1.77 5.36 -9.60
C ILE A 160 -0.81 5.95 -8.57
N MET A 161 0.27 6.58 -9.01
CA MET A 161 1.23 7.23 -8.11
C MET A 161 0.62 8.39 -7.34
N ASN A 162 -0.18 9.24 -8.00
CA ASN A 162 -0.95 10.31 -7.34
C ASN A 162 -1.88 9.76 -6.26
N PHE A 163 -2.58 8.66 -6.56
CA PHE A 163 -3.44 8.01 -5.57
C PHE A 163 -2.64 7.45 -4.39
N VAL A 164 -1.49 6.81 -4.65
CA VAL A 164 -0.57 6.36 -3.58
C VAL A 164 -0.15 7.54 -2.71
N TYR A 165 0.32 8.64 -3.31
CA TYR A 165 0.74 9.83 -2.55
C TYR A 165 -0.36 10.36 -1.63
N GLU A 166 -1.60 10.42 -2.11
CA GLU A 166 -2.73 10.87 -1.31
C GLU A 166 -3.01 9.90 -0.14
N ILE A 167 -2.94 8.58 -0.35
CA ILE A 167 -3.08 7.61 0.74
C ILE A 167 -1.98 7.82 1.80
N LEU A 168 -0.72 7.93 1.36
CA LEU A 168 0.42 8.11 2.25
C LEU A 168 0.27 9.42 3.06
N ARG A 169 -0.14 10.50 2.41
CA ARG A 169 -0.37 11.82 3.04
C ARG A 169 -1.47 11.76 4.09
N VAL A 170 -2.60 11.14 3.76
CA VAL A 170 -3.74 10.98 4.68
C VAL A 170 -3.36 10.12 5.89
N TYR A 171 -2.54 9.08 5.71
CA TYR A 171 -2.05 8.25 6.81
C TYR A 171 -1.06 9.00 7.72
N LYS A 172 -0.13 9.77 7.14
CA LYS A 172 0.81 10.61 7.91
C LYS A 172 0.09 11.63 8.79
N GLY A 173 -0.88 12.36 8.23
CA GLY A 173 -1.62 13.39 8.94
C GLY A 173 -2.38 12.87 10.17
N GLN A 174 -2.78 11.60 10.17
CA GLN A 174 -3.48 10.98 11.30
C GLN A 174 -2.55 10.53 12.42
N ASN A 175 -1.40 9.95 12.07
CA ASN A 175 -0.47 9.40 13.05
C ASN A 175 0.39 10.46 13.74
N MET A 176 0.64 11.62 13.10
CA MET A 176 1.37 12.73 13.74
C MET A 176 0.59 13.46 14.84
N GLY A 177 -0.70 13.14 15.06
CA GLY A 177 -1.59 13.90 15.96
C GLY A 177 -2.27 13.12 17.09
N GLN A 178 -2.14 11.79 17.17
CA GLN A 178 -2.84 11.00 18.20
C GLN A 178 -1.91 10.03 18.94
N VAL A 179 -1.07 10.58 19.83
CA VAL A 179 -0.63 9.84 21.02
C VAL A 179 -1.70 10.07 22.09
N SER A 180 -2.80 9.33 22.02
CA SER A 180 -3.85 9.42 23.04
C SER A 180 -3.33 8.76 24.33
N LEU A 181 -2.79 9.58 25.23
CA LEU A 181 -2.14 9.19 26.49
C LEU A 181 -3.06 8.50 27.51
N GLN A 182 -4.34 8.24 27.20
CA GLN A 182 -5.34 7.79 28.18
C GLN A 182 -6.22 6.62 27.71
N LYS A 183 -5.63 5.59 27.09
CA LYS A 183 -6.35 4.32 26.81
C LYS A 183 -5.82 3.17 27.66
N SER A 184 -6.71 2.23 28.01
CA SER A 184 -6.38 1.03 28.79
C SER A 184 -5.33 0.18 28.07
N LYS A 185 -4.59 -0.65 28.80
CA LYS A 185 -3.50 -1.47 28.25
C LYS A 185 -3.96 -2.35 27.07
N ALA A 186 -5.14 -2.97 27.17
CA ALA A 186 -5.72 -3.76 26.08
C ALA A 186 -6.03 -2.93 24.81
N LEU A 187 -6.55 -1.71 24.96
CA LEU A 187 -6.80 -0.81 23.84
C LEU A 187 -5.50 -0.30 23.20
N LYS A 188 -4.41 -0.20 23.96
CA LYS A 188 -3.08 0.13 23.44
C LYS A 188 -2.52 -1.02 22.61
N ASP A 189 -2.64 -2.25 23.10
CA ASP A 189 -2.16 -3.45 22.40
C ASP A 189 -2.91 -3.65 21.06
N GLU A 190 -4.24 -3.44 21.04
CA GLU A 190 -5.04 -3.49 19.79
C GLU A 190 -4.66 -2.37 18.81
N GLU A 191 -4.47 -1.13 19.29
CA GLU A 191 -4.08 0.01 18.46
C GLU A 191 -2.66 -0.17 17.89
N GLU A 192 -1.74 -0.75 18.66
CA GLU A 192 -0.40 -1.12 18.21
C GLU A 192 -0.44 -2.23 17.16
N GLU A 193 -1.28 -3.26 17.33
CA GLU A 193 -1.45 -4.33 16.33
C GLU A 193 -2.02 -3.77 15.00
N GLU A 194 -2.94 -2.82 15.07
CA GLU A 194 -3.49 -2.14 13.89
C GLU A 194 -2.47 -1.21 13.22
N LYS A 195 -1.68 -0.46 14.00
CA LYS A 195 -0.56 0.34 13.49
C LYS A 195 0.47 -0.56 12.80
N TYR A 196 0.85 -1.66 13.42
CA TYR A 196 1.72 -2.69 12.83
C TYR A 196 1.19 -3.17 11.47
N LYS A 197 -0.10 -3.53 11.39
CA LYS A 197 -0.74 -4.00 10.14
C LYS A 197 -0.71 -2.93 9.04
N ASN A 198 -0.99 -1.68 9.40
CA ASN A 198 -0.99 -0.55 8.49
C ASN A 198 0.40 -0.22 7.95
N ILE A 199 1.40 -0.06 8.84
CA ILE A 199 2.78 0.22 8.45
C ILE A 199 3.33 -0.91 7.59
N ARG A 200 3.00 -2.17 7.90
CA ARG A 200 3.41 -3.30 7.07
C ARG A 200 2.82 -3.26 5.67
N ALA A 201 1.54 -2.88 5.54
CA ALA A 201 0.91 -2.68 4.23
C ALA A 201 1.54 -1.51 3.47
N LEU A 202 1.94 -0.45 4.18
CA LEU A 202 2.66 0.71 3.64
C LEU A 202 4.02 0.32 3.07
N LEU A 203 4.83 -0.40 3.85
CA LEU A 203 6.13 -0.91 3.41
C LEU A 203 5.96 -1.83 2.19
N LYS A 204 4.89 -2.62 2.16
CA LYS A 204 4.60 -3.53 1.05
C LYS A 204 4.28 -2.74 -0.22
N LEU A 205 3.48 -1.70 -0.09
CA LEU A 205 3.16 -0.78 -1.18
C LEU A 205 4.41 -0.11 -1.74
N LEU A 206 5.31 0.38 -0.87
CA LEU A 206 6.55 1.01 -1.30
C LEU A 206 7.52 0.02 -1.94
N SER A 207 7.64 -1.18 -1.39
CA SER A 207 8.47 -2.26 -1.97
C SER A 207 7.98 -2.62 -3.37
N ALA A 208 6.66 -2.75 -3.54
CA ALA A 208 6.08 -2.96 -4.86
C ALA A 208 6.47 -1.82 -5.80
N ILE A 209 6.28 -0.55 -5.42
CA ILE A 209 6.65 0.59 -6.28
C ILE A 209 8.13 0.59 -6.67
N THR A 210 9.04 0.27 -5.75
CA THR A 210 10.49 0.23 -6.03
C THR A 210 10.90 -0.86 -6.99
N GLU A 211 10.26 -2.04 -6.91
CA GLU A 211 10.53 -3.15 -7.82
C GLU A 211 10.26 -2.79 -9.29
N LYS A 212 9.42 -1.78 -9.57
CA LYS A 212 9.09 -1.36 -10.94
C LYS A 212 10.23 -0.61 -11.63
N ASP A 213 11.09 0.09 -10.90
CA ASP A 213 12.10 0.96 -11.54
C ASP A 213 13.14 0.17 -12.37
N MET A 214 13.10 -1.17 -12.26
CA MET A 214 13.87 -2.10 -13.11
C MET A 214 13.18 -2.45 -14.44
N VAL A 215 11.91 -2.07 -14.64
CA VAL A 215 11.17 -2.23 -15.91
C VAL A 215 11.29 -0.93 -16.70
N ASP A 216 12.45 -0.83 -17.35
CA ASP A 216 12.91 0.23 -18.24
C ASP A 216 11.78 0.82 -19.11
N PHE A 217 11.40 2.08 -18.89
CA PHE A 217 10.75 2.89 -19.93
C PHE A 217 11.84 3.47 -20.83
N GLY A 218 12.58 2.57 -21.47
CA GLY A 218 13.52 2.89 -22.53
C GLY A 218 12.76 3.35 -23.76
N ASP A 219 12.28 4.59 -23.75
CA ASP A 219 12.19 5.40 -24.95
C ASP A 219 12.19 6.88 -24.57
N GLY A 220 13.16 7.63 -25.11
CA GLY A 220 13.57 8.96 -24.68
C GLY A 220 12.55 10.07 -24.96
N GLY A 221 11.41 10.06 -24.28
CA GLY A 221 10.33 11.02 -24.45
C GLY A 221 9.73 11.48 -23.13
N ALA A 222 10.35 12.50 -22.51
CA ALA A 222 9.71 13.56 -21.74
C ALA A 222 8.51 13.21 -20.82
N GLN A 223 8.65 12.24 -19.91
CA GLN A 223 8.11 12.27 -18.54
C GLN A 223 8.52 10.98 -17.82
N GLN A 224 9.78 10.90 -17.38
CA GLN A 224 10.15 9.97 -16.32
C GLN A 224 9.35 10.39 -15.08
N VAL A 225 8.30 9.63 -14.77
CA VAL A 225 7.69 9.72 -13.45
C VAL A 225 8.75 9.27 -12.47
N ASP A 226 9.19 10.19 -11.63
CA ASP A 226 10.33 9.99 -10.72
C ASP A 226 9.95 8.99 -9.61
N VAL A 227 10.11 7.69 -9.91
CA VAL A 227 9.88 6.57 -8.99
C VAL A 227 10.78 6.72 -7.76
N ALA A 228 11.99 7.24 -7.93
CA ALA A 228 12.86 7.61 -6.82
C ALA A 228 12.17 8.65 -5.93
N THR A 229 11.62 9.74 -6.48
CA THR A 229 10.85 10.72 -5.69
C THR A 229 9.66 10.08 -4.98
N ALA A 230 8.95 9.15 -5.62
CA ALA A 230 7.84 8.46 -4.96
C ALA A 230 8.27 7.58 -3.78
N THR A 231 9.34 6.84 -3.98
CA THR A 231 9.91 5.96 -2.98
C THR A 231 10.47 6.78 -1.82
N PHE A 232 11.20 7.86 -2.12
CA PHE A 232 11.73 8.76 -1.09
C PHE A 232 10.63 9.45 -0.32
N ILE A 233 9.60 9.99 -0.98
CA ILE A 233 8.41 10.52 -0.29
C ILE A 233 7.78 9.44 0.60
N GLY A 234 7.66 8.21 0.11
CA GLY A 234 7.25 7.06 0.90
C GLY A 234 8.11 6.86 2.15
N LEU A 235 9.43 6.88 2.00
CA LEU A 235 10.41 6.76 3.08
C LEU A 235 10.26 7.88 4.11
N GLU A 236 10.18 9.13 3.66
CA GLU A 236 9.99 10.31 4.51
C GLU A 236 8.67 10.24 5.31
N MET A 237 7.71 9.46 4.83
CA MET A 237 6.45 9.21 5.53
C MET A 237 6.52 7.99 6.46
N VAL A 238 7.21 6.90 6.08
CA VAL A 238 7.27 5.67 6.89
C VAL A 238 8.26 5.79 8.05
N VAL A 239 9.44 6.37 7.82
CA VAL A 239 10.51 6.45 8.84
C VAL A 239 10.01 7.11 10.14
N PRO A 240 9.29 8.25 10.11
CA PRO A 240 8.72 8.84 11.33
C PRO A 240 7.65 8.00 12.03
N LEU A 241 7.05 7.02 11.33
CA LEU A 241 6.01 6.15 11.87
C LEU A 241 6.60 4.91 12.55
N LEU A 242 7.89 4.64 12.34
CA LEU A 242 8.58 3.52 12.95
C LEU A 242 9.15 3.92 14.31
N SER A 243 8.73 3.21 15.34
CA SER A 243 9.37 3.24 16.66
C SER A 243 10.20 1.97 16.84
N THR A 244 11.17 2.00 17.74
CA THR A 244 11.93 0.80 18.15
C THR A 244 11.01 -0.31 18.68
N GLN A 245 9.89 0.06 19.31
CA GLN A 245 8.84 -0.87 19.75
C GLN A 245 8.11 -1.54 18.57
N LEU A 246 7.89 -0.82 17.46
CA LEU A 246 7.31 -1.42 16.25
C LEU A 246 8.33 -2.29 15.50
N LEU A 247 9.61 -1.94 15.56
CA LEU A 247 10.68 -2.74 14.98
C LEU A 247 11.00 -4.02 15.78
N SER A 248 10.45 -4.19 17.00
CA SER A 248 10.55 -5.46 17.71
C SER A 248 9.65 -6.55 17.10
N PHE A 249 8.78 -6.23 16.14
CA PHE A 249 7.99 -7.22 15.41
C PHE A 249 8.80 -7.78 14.21
N PRO A 250 9.22 -9.06 14.21
CA PRO A 250 10.18 -9.63 13.24
C PRO A 250 9.80 -9.44 11.76
N LYS A 251 8.51 -9.60 11.44
CA LYS A 251 8.04 -9.47 10.06
C LYS A 251 8.04 -8.01 9.57
N LEU A 252 7.91 -7.05 10.48
CA LEU A 252 7.93 -5.63 10.14
C LEU A 252 9.38 -5.15 10.00
N SER A 253 10.25 -5.51 10.95
CA SER A 253 11.68 -5.20 10.88
C SER A 253 12.31 -5.74 9.61
N GLN A 254 12.11 -7.03 9.30
CA GLN A 254 12.65 -7.64 8.09
C GLN A 254 12.19 -6.90 6.82
N GLN A 255 10.90 -6.59 6.73
CA GLN A 255 10.34 -5.92 5.55
C GLN A 255 10.85 -4.47 5.43
N TYR A 256 11.04 -3.78 6.55
CA TYR A 256 11.64 -2.46 6.60
C TYR A 256 13.11 -2.48 6.17
N PHE A 257 13.93 -3.34 6.77
CA PHE A 257 15.37 -3.41 6.47
C PHE A 257 15.65 -3.88 5.05
N ASN A 258 14.82 -4.77 4.47
CA ASN A 258 14.92 -5.12 3.06
C ASN A 258 14.68 -3.90 2.15
N LEU A 259 13.64 -3.10 2.42
CA LEU A 259 13.35 -1.89 1.65
C LEU A 259 14.48 -0.85 1.80
N ILE A 260 14.96 -0.63 3.02
CA ILE A 260 16.08 0.29 3.30
C ILE A 260 17.36 -0.15 2.59
N GLY A 261 17.72 -1.43 2.71
CA GLY A 261 18.90 -1.99 2.05
C GLY A 261 18.84 -1.75 0.54
N HIS A 262 17.69 -2.08 -0.07
CA HIS A 262 17.46 -1.85 -1.49
C HIS A 262 17.58 -0.36 -1.88
N MET A 263 16.98 0.55 -1.11
CA MET A 263 17.08 1.98 -1.40
C MET A 263 18.51 2.52 -1.27
N CYS A 264 19.28 2.04 -0.29
CA CYS A 264 20.67 2.42 -0.12
C CYS A 264 21.53 1.88 -1.25
N GLU A 265 21.25 0.68 -1.74
CA GLU A 265 21.94 0.10 -2.89
C GLU A 265 21.66 0.89 -4.18
N VAL A 266 20.39 1.20 -4.46
CA VAL A 266 19.95 1.78 -5.74
C VAL A 266 20.09 3.30 -5.77
N TYR A 267 19.79 4.01 -4.67
CA TYR A 267 19.80 5.49 -4.62
C TYR A 267 20.60 6.07 -3.45
N PRO A 268 21.87 5.65 -3.25
CA PRO A 268 22.63 6.06 -2.07
C PRO A 268 22.83 7.58 -2.00
N GLU A 269 22.97 8.27 -3.14
CA GLU A 269 23.14 9.72 -3.18
C GLU A 269 21.93 10.47 -2.60
N ARG A 270 20.70 10.03 -2.90
CA ARG A 270 19.49 10.64 -2.35
C ARG A 270 19.34 10.35 -0.85
N VAL A 271 19.76 9.17 -0.38
CA VAL A 271 19.78 8.85 1.06
C VAL A 271 20.72 9.79 1.82
N CYS A 272 21.92 10.06 1.28
CA CYS A 272 22.88 11.00 1.88
C CYS A 272 22.30 12.40 2.09
N HIS A 273 21.37 12.82 1.22
CA HIS A 273 20.77 14.16 1.21
C HIS A 273 19.39 14.23 1.89
N LEU A 274 18.97 13.18 2.61
CA LEU A 274 17.74 13.22 3.40
C LEU A 274 17.75 14.41 4.39
N PRO A 275 16.57 14.98 4.70
CA PRO A 275 16.43 16.00 5.74
C PRO A 275 17.03 15.52 7.06
N LYS A 276 17.72 16.41 7.80
CA LYS A 276 18.50 16.07 9.00
C LYS A 276 17.75 15.21 10.01
N ASP A 277 16.49 15.52 10.30
CA ASP A 277 15.70 14.77 11.28
C ASP A 277 15.37 13.36 10.79
N LEU A 278 15.08 13.21 9.50
CA LEU A 278 14.81 11.92 8.87
C LEU A 278 16.08 11.08 8.78
N PHE A 279 17.21 11.69 8.40
CA PHE A 279 18.50 10.99 8.35
C PHE A 279 18.93 10.50 9.73
N ARG A 280 18.70 11.29 10.78
CA ARG A 280 18.95 10.88 12.17
C ARG A 280 18.12 9.67 12.57
N MET A 281 16.80 9.72 12.36
CA MET A 281 15.91 8.59 12.65
C MET A 281 16.29 7.34 11.84
N PHE A 282 16.68 7.53 10.59
CA PHE A 282 17.20 6.45 9.73
C PHE A 282 18.49 5.82 10.29
N VAL A 283 19.44 6.61 10.79
CA VAL A 283 20.64 6.06 11.43
C VAL A 283 20.30 5.35 12.75
N GLU A 284 19.34 5.86 13.52
CA GLU A 284 18.86 5.22 14.74
C GLU A 284 18.22 3.85 14.46
N THR A 285 17.42 3.72 13.39
CA THR A 285 16.84 2.43 13.00
C THR A 285 17.88 1.45 12.47
N LEU A 286 18.89 1.92 11.72
CA LEU A 286 20.02 1.08 11.30
C LEU A 286 20.82 0.56 12.49
N LYS A 287 21.13 1.43 13.47
CA LYS A 287 21.79 1.04 14.71
C LYS A 287 21.00 -0.03 15.44
N PHE A 288 19.68 0.16 15.59
CA PHE A 288 18.80 -0.85 16.16
C PHE A 288 18.90 -2.18 15.39
N GLY A 289 18.90 -2.16 14.05
CA GLY A 289 19.01 -3.38 13.24
C GLY A 289 20.34 -4.12 13.41
N VAL A 290 21.45 -3.40 13.61
CA VAL A 290 22.77 -4.01 13.91
C VAL A 290 22.81 -4.63 15.32
N GLU A 291 22.13 -4.00 16.28
CA GLU A 291 22.04 -4.47 17.67
C GLU A 291 21.01 -5.60 17.86
N CYS A 292 20.18 -5.89 16.85
CA CYS A 292 19.20 -6.97 16.90
C CYS A 292 19.85 -8.36 16.79
N ASP A 293 19.33 -9.32 17.55
CA ASP A 293 19.76 -10.73 17.49
C ASP A 293 19.42 -11.43 16.14
N GLU A 294 18.57 -10.82 15.32
CA GLU A 294 18.21 -11.34 13.99
C GLU A 294 19.30 -11.05 12.96
N PHE A 295 20.10 -12.07 12.64
CA PHE A 295 21.23 -12.00 11.69
C PHE A 295 20.89 -11.33 10.35
N GLN A 296 19.69 -11.57 9.80
CA GLN A 296 19.28 -10.97 8.53
C GLN A 296 19.13 -9.44 8.63
N ASN A 297 18.56 -8.92 9.72
CA ASN A 297 18.39 -7.48 9.91
C ASN A 297 19.76 -6.81 10.12
N ALA A 298 20.64 -7.45 10.88
CA ALA A 298 22.00 -6.97 11.06
C ALA A 298 22.77 -6.91 9.73
N GLY A 299 22.65 -7.95 8.90
CA GLY A 299 23.22 -8.00 7.55
C GLY A 299 22.71 -6.87 6.66
N SER A 300 21.39 -6.72 6.52
CA SER A 300 20.78 -5.67 5.71
C SER A 300 21.12 -4.25 6.22
N SER A 301 21.22 -4.05 7.54
CA SER A 301 21.65 -2.77 8.10
C SER A 301 23.11 -2.47 7.79
N LEU A 302 24.01 -3.44 7.90
CA LEU A 302 25.43 -3.26 7.57
C LEU A 302 25.64 -2.99 6.08
N GLU A 303 24.88 -3.69 5.22
CA GLU A 303 24.89 -3.46 3.78
C GLU A 303 24.39 -2.05 3.43
N ALA A 304 23.28 -1.61 4.04
CA ALA A 304 22.79 -0.24 3.89
C ALA A 304 23.84 0.81 4.32
N ILE A 305 24.49 0.61 5.47
CA ILE A 305 25.59 1.48 5.94
C ILE A 305 26.73 1.49 4.92
N TYR A 306 27.14 0.33 4.41
CA TYR A 306 28.20 0.22 3.41
C TYR A 306 27.87 1.06 2.17
N HIS A 307 26.65 0.97 1.63
CA HIS A 307 26.27 1.73 0.43
C HIS A 307 26.26 3.25 0.69
N VAL A 308 25.75 3.70 1.84
CA VAL A 308 25.74 5.12 2.22
C VAL A 308 27.17 5.65 2.39
N VAL A 309 28.04 4.91 3.10
CA VAL A 309 29.45 5.29 3.29
C VAL A 309 30.21 5.28 1.97
N LYS A 310 29.99 4.27 1.12
CA LYS A 310 30.59 4.19 -0.22
C LYS A 310 30.24 5.43 -1.05
N ALA A 311 28.97 5.82 -1.08
CA ALA A 311 28.55 7.01 -1.83
C ALA A 311 29.10 8.31 -1.21
N HIS A 312 29.12 8.41 0.12
CA HIS A 312 29.78 9.53 0.81
C HIS A 312 31.24 9.68 0.36
N LEU A 313 32.03 8.61 0.43
CA LEU A 313 33.44 8.63 0.06
C LEU A 313 33.65 8.92 -1.43
N GLN A 314 32.81 8.35 -2.30
CA GLN A 314 32.86 8.61 -3.73
C GLN A 314 32.59 10.08 -4.06
N ASP A 315 31.59 10.70 -3.43
CA ASP A 315 31.28 12.11 -3.65
C ASP A 315 32.37 13.03 -3.09
N VAL A 316 32.87 12.75 -1.87
CA VAL A 316 34.00 13.49 -1.28
C VAL A 316 35.24 13.39 -2.15
N SER A 317 35.55 12.22 -2.72
CA SER A 317 36.70 12.04 -3.62
C SER A 317 36.60 12.85 -4.91
N ARG A 318 35.38 13.25 -5.31
CA ARG A 318 35.10 14.11 -6.46
C ARG A 318 35.04 15.60 -6.08
N GLY A 319 35.32 15.95 -4.82
CA GLY A 319 35.23 17.31 -4.30
C GLY A 319 33.80 17.74 -3.91
N GLY A 320 32.87 16.80 -3.81
CA GLY A 320 31.49 17.02 -3.35
C GLY A 320 31.36 17.14 -1.84
N GLN A 321 30.13 17.31 -1.36
CA GLN A 321 29.84 17.50 0.08
C GLN A 321 29.59 16.18 0.83
N GLY A 322 29.56 15.04 0.12
CA GLY A 322 29.36 13.71 0.68
C GLY A 322 27.99 13.54 1.31
N LEU A 323 27.95 13.54 2.65
CA LEU A 323 26.71 13.48 3.42
C LEU A 323 26.03 14.86 3.50
N GLY A 324 26.60 15.88 2.86
CA GLY A 324 26.09 17.24 2.86
C GLY A 324 25.87 17.76 4.28
N LEU A 325 24.64 18.21 4.55
CA LEU A 325 24.21 18.69 5.86
C LEU A 325 24.24 17.65 6.98
N ASN A 326 24.32 16.35 6.65
CA ASN A 326 24.33 15.23 7.59
C ASN A 326 25.75 14.84 8.04
N GLY A 327 26.82 15.38 7.43
CA GLY A 327 28.20 15.05 7.77
C GLY A 327 28.59 15.30 9.24
N PHE A 328 27.92 16.23 9.93
CA PHE A 328 28.14 16.50 11.35
C PHE A 328 27.71 15.36 12.29
N MET A 329 26.88 14.43 11.83
CA MET A 329 26.45 13.27 12.63
C MET A 329 27.46 12.14 12.62
N VAL A 330 28.37 12.13 11.64
CA VAL A 330 29.48 11.17 11.56
C VAL A 330 30.73 11.89 12.05
N LYS A 331 30.97 11.82 13.37
CA LYS A 331 32.25 12.27 13.93
C LYS A 331 33.31 11.22 13.58
N TYR A 332 34.27 11.62 12.77
CA TYR A 332 35.50 10.87 12.50
C TYR A 332 36.32 10.67 13.78
#